data_AF-A0A842MR27-F1
#
_entry.id   AF-A0A842MR27-F1
#
_cell.length_a   1.000
_cell.length_b   1.000
_cell.length_c   1.000
_cell.angle_alpha   90.00
_cell.angle_beta   90.00
_cell.angle_gamma   90.00
#
_symmetry.space_group_name_H-M   'P 1'
#
loop_
_entity.id
_entity.type
_entity.pdbx_description
1 polymer ?
#
loop_
_entity_poly.entity_id
_entity_poly.type
_entity_poly.pdbx_seq_one_letter_code
_entity_poly.pdbx_strand_id
1 'polypeptide(L)' 'MFLVVLDFDSVLVKGEYLPELAKLAGKSEEVEKITRDGIEGKLSWKEGLQKRIEL' A
#
# COMPACT_ATOMS: atom_id res chain seq x y z
N MET A 1 15.98 -24.99 13.95
CA MET A 1 16.30 -23.93 12.96
C MET A 1 15.09 -23.02 12.87
N PHE A 2 15.26 -21.71 12.97
CA PHE A 2 14.14 -20.77 12.87
C PHE A 2 14.32 -19.87 11.64
N LEU A 3 13.24 -19.70 10.88
CA LEU A 3 13.11 -18.77 9.78
C LEU A 3 11.96 -17.82 10.13
N VAL A 4 12.21 -16.52 10.01
CA VAL A 4 11.20 -15.48 10.21
C VAL A 4 11.10 -14.68 8.91
N VAL A 5 9.87 -14.51 8.42
CA VAL A 5 9.55 -13.65 7.27
C VAL A 5 8.61 -12.58 7.76
N LEU A 6 8.95 -11.33 7.47
CA LEU A 6 8.21 -10.16 7.89
C LEU A 6 7.83 -9.38 6.64
N ASP A 7 6.60 -8.88 6.63
CA ASP A 7 6.21 -7.88 5.66
C ASP A 7 6.97 -6.58 5.91
N PHE A 8 7.05 -5.72 4.91
CA PHE A 8 7.78 -4.48 4.99
C PHE A 8 6.89 -3.36 5.55
N ASP A 9 5.84 -3.01 4.81
CA ASP A 9 4.91 -1.94 5.16
C ASP A 9 4.10 -2.31 6.39
N SER A 10 3.91 -1.34 7.29
CA SER A 10 3.18 -1.49 8.56
C SER A 10 3.65 -2.62 9.51
N VAL A 11 4.77 -3.29 9.21
CA VAL A 11 5.38 -4.36 10.05
C VAL A 11 6.83 -4.03 10.39
N LEU A 12 7.73 -3.99 9.40
CA LEU A 12 9.13 -3.56 9.61
C LEU A 12 9.26 -2.04 9.65
N VAL A 13 8.44 -1.35 8.87
CA VAL A 13 8.43 0.11 8.75
C VAL A 13 7.05 0.64 9.13
N LYS A 14 7.02 1.85 9.71
CA LYS A 14 5.75 2.51 10.06
C LYS A 14 5.14 3.15 8.82
N GLY A 15 3.87 2.83 8.59
CA GLY A 15 3.08 3.40 7.50
C GLY A 15 3.22 2.61 6.20
N GLU A 16 2.69 3.20 5.14
CA GLU A 16 2.55 2.58 3.82
C GLU A 16 3.38 3.38 2.80
N TYR A 17 4.27 2.69 2.07
CA TYR A 17 5.17 3.35 1.13
C TYR A 17 4.45 4.13 0.01
N LEU A 18 3.47 3.52 -0.67
CA LEU A 18 2.81 4.15 -1.82
C LEU A 18 1.99 5.40 -1.45
N PRO A 19 1.17 5.41 -0.38
CA PRO A 19 0.54 6.63 0.10
C PRO A 19 1.54 7.74 0.44
N GLU A 20 2.67 7.42 1.07
CA GLU A 20 3.71 8.41 1.37
C GLU A 20 4.32 9.00 0.10
N LEU A 21 4.64 8.14 -0.88
CA LEU A 21 5.15 8.57 -2.19
C LEU A 21 4.14 9.46 -2.93
N ALA A 22 2.85 9.11 -2.86
CA ALA A 22 1.77 9.82 -3.53
C ALA A 22 1.57 11.26 -3.02
N LYS A 23 2.09 11.61 -1.83
CA LYS A 23 2.13 13.01 -1.36
C LYS A 23 2.93 13.91 -2.31
N LEU A 24 4.02 13.39 -2.90
CA LEU A 24 4.83 14.13 -3.86
C LEU A 24 4.08 14.40 -5.18
N ALA A 25 3.11 13.56 -5.51
CA ALA A 25 2.24 13.72 -6.67
C ALA A 25 0.92 14.47 -6.36
N GLY A 26 0.67 14.80 -5.08
CA GLY A 26 -0.61 15.39 -4.64
C GLY A 26 -1.80 14.41 -4.73
N LYS A 27 -1.53 13.10 -4.63
CA LYS A 27 -2.50 12.00 -4.80
C LYS A 27 -2.64 11.08 -3.59
N SER A 28 -2.18 11.55 -2.43
CA SER A 28 -2.13 10.75 -1.20
C SER A 28 -3.50 10.18 -0.82
N GLU A 29 -4.58 10.96 -0.92
CA GLU A 29 -5.92 10.53 -0.50
C GLU A 29 -6.47 9.42 -1.41
N GLU A 30 -6.31 9.56 -2.73
CA GLU A 30 -6.75 8.55 -3.69
C GLU A 30 -5.98 7.24 -3.51
N VAL A 31 -4.65 7.32 -3.35
CA VAL A 31 -3.78 6.17 -3.17
C VAL A 31 -4.01 5.48 -1.83
N GLU A 32 -4.25 6.25 -0.75
CA GLU A 32 -4.58 5.72 0.57
C GLU A 32 -5.91 4.97 0.56
N LYS A 33 -6.93 5.51 -0.11
CA LYS A 33 -8.22 4.83 -0.26
C LYS A 33 -8.07 3.47 -0.95
N ILE A 34 -7.35 3.41 -2.07
CA ILE A 34 -7.11 2.15 -2.80
C ILE A 34 -6.30 1.17 -1.94
N THR A 35 -5.30 1.67 -1.19
CA THR A 35 -4.50 0.84 -0.27
C THR A 35 -5.38 0.22 0.80
N ARG A 36 -6.27 1.00 1.44
CA ARG A 36 -7.21 0.51 2.45
C ARG A 36 -8.20 -0.51 1.86
N ASP A 37 -8.76 -0.25 0.69
CA ASP A 37 -9.66 -1.20 0.02
C ASP A 37 -8.95 -2.54 -0.28
N GLY A 38 -7.66 -2.52 -0.59
CA GLY A 38 -6.84 -3.72 -0.75
C GLY A 38 -6.61 -4.48 0.57
N ILE A 39 -6.27 -3.77 1.64
CA ILE A 39 -6.07 -4.36 2.99
C ILE A 39 -7.35 -4.97 3.54
N GLU A 40 -8.50 -4.31 3.32
CA GLU A 40 -9.82 -4.78 3.74
C GLU A 40 -10.35 -5.94 2.85
N GLY A 41 -9.59 -6.36 1.83
CA GLY A 41 -9.97 -7.44 0.92
C GLY A 41 -11.11 -7.09 -0.05
N LYS A 42 -11.46 -5.80 -0.17
CA LYS A 42 -12.50 -5.30 -1.08
C LYS A 42 -12.01 -5.15 -2.53
N LEU A 43 -10.70 -5.09 -2.71
CA LEU A 43 -10.03 -4.95 -4.00
C LEU A 43 -8.89 -5.98 -4.09
N SER A 44 -8.72 -6.64 -5.23
CA SER A 44 -7.60 -7.57 -5.38
C SER A 44 -6.27 -6.81 -5.29
N TRP A 45 -5.24 -7.47 -4.73
CA TRP A 45 -3.94 -6.84 -4.55
C TRP A 45 -3.36 -6.31 -5.87
N LYS A 46 -3.47 -7.11 -6.96
CA LYS A 46 -2.92 -6.75 -8.27
C LYS A 46 -3.64 -5.54 -8.88
N GLU A 47 -4.97 -5.55 -8.86
CA GLU A 47 -5.76 -4.42 -9.35
C GLU A 47 -5.53 -3.16 -8.51
N GLY A 48 -5.45 -3.30 -7.18
CA GLY A 48 -5.14 -2.20 -6.28
C GLY A 48 -3.74 -1.63 -6.51
N LEU A 49 -2.74 -2.47 -6.81
CA LEU A 49 -1.41 -1.99 -7.17
C LEU A 49 -1.43 -1.21 -8.49
N GLN A 50 -2.06 -1.74 -9.54
CA GLN A 50 -2.14 -1.05 -10.84
C GLN A 50 -2.82 0.31 -10.71
N LYS A 51 -3.97 0.39 -10.03
CA LYS A 51 -4.69 1.65 -9.83
C LYS A 51 -3.87 2.70 -9.06
N ARG A 52 -3.02 2.29 -8.11
CA ARG A 52 -2.16 3.23 -7.35
C ARG A 52 -1.00 3.75 -8.18
N ILE A 53 -0.48 2.96 -9.12
CA ILE A 53 0.64 3.36 -9.99
C ILE A 53 0.17 4.28 -11.13
N GLU A 54 -1.08 4.15 -11.56
CA GLU A 54 -1.68 4.99 -12.61
C GLU A 54 -2.02 6.42 -12.14
N LEU A 55 -2.01 6.67 -10.83
CA LEU A 55 -2.29 7.96 -10.19
C LEU A 55 -1.00 8.75 -9.91
#